data_AF-A0A1Z4GHB5-F1
#
_entry.id   AF-A0A1Z4GHB5-F1
#
_cell.length_a   1.000
_cell.length_b   1.000
_cell.length_c   1.000
_cell.angle_alpha   90.00
_cell.angle_beta   90.00
_cell.angle_gamma   90.00
#
_symmetry.space_group_name_H-M   'P 1'
#
loop_
_entity.id
_entity.type
_entity.pdbx_description
1 polymer ?
#
loop_
_entity_poly.entity_id
_entity_poly.type
_entity_poly.pdbx_seq_one_letter_code
_entity_poly.pdbx_strand_id
1 'polypeptide(L)'
;MADKKSIFRNVNVLREINAENTTEIVDFYQPGWLSPQDVQNNFRYSGFITSLRLTIDISSISSLVSIPVDSLATDTEIATATEETFTGNAKKCLCLYARTSNTPLIKIADIYLFNQRPYYYVDLLPYLTSNGTFDIAPDTILSYQIRDAGYGLLSGEDRVILLGTVVEEAPETNLETTTIINNGTSTTSLLDLAPITDSIAALQTDIDAIQELLGA
;
A
#
# COMPACT_ATOMS: atom_id res chain seq x y z
N MET A 1 -12.45 -4.41 31.14
CA MET A 1 -12.09 -4.67 29.73
C MET A 1 -11.18 -3.54 29.32
N ALA A 2 -9.92 -3.83 29.00
CA ALA A 2 -9.02 -2.79 28.49
C ALA A 2 -9.57 -2.32 27.14
N ASP A 3 -9.65 -0.99 26.95
CA ASP A 3 -10.06 -0.39 25.68
C ASP A 3 -9.10 -0.85 24.58
N LYS A 4 -9.61 -1.71 23.70
CA LYS A 4 -8.89 -2.11 22.49
C LYS A 4 -8.84 -0.91 21.57
N LYS A 5 -7.64 -0.38 21.29
CA LYS A 5 -7.46 0.71 20.35
C LYS A 5 -6.85 0.17 19.06
N SER A 6 -7.70 -0.17 18.09
CA SER A 6 -7.26 -0.44 16.73
C SER A 6 -6.77 0.86 16.09
N ILE A 7 -5.61 0.83 15.46
CA ILE A 7 -5.03 2.00 14.77
C ILE A 7 -5.25 1.81 13.27
N PHE A 8 -5.92 2.78 12.66
CA PHE A 8 -6.17 2.83 11.23
C PHE A 8 -5.55 4.07 10.61
N ARG A 9 -5.08 3.97 9.37
CA ARG A 9 -4.69 5.13 8.56
C ARG A 9 -5.09 4.97 7.10
N ASN A 10 -5.33 6.10 6.44
CA ASN A 10 -5.59 6.13 5.00
C ASN A 10 -4.30 6.44 4.25
N VAL A 11 -3.99 5.63 3.24
CA VAL A 11 -2.83 5.78 2.36
C VAL A 11 -3.32 5.95 0.92
N ASN A 12 -2.77 6.93 0.21
CA ASN A 12 -3.06 7.14 -1.20
C ASN A 12 -2.02 6.44 -2.07
N VAL A 13 -2.50 5.72 -3.08
CA VAL A 13 -1.68 5.21 -4.19
C VAL A 13 -1.74 6.24 -5.30
N LEU A 14 -0.59 6.78 -5.69
CA LEU A 14 -0.47 7.72 -6.81
C LEU A 14 0.82 7.44 -7.58
N ARG A 15 0.69 7.01 -8.83
CA ARG A 15 1.82 6.81 -9.74
C ARG A 15 1.48 7.31 -11.14
N GLU A 16 2.48 7.91 -11.77
CA GLU A 16 2.45 8.24 -13.19
C GLU A 16 3.37 7.29 -13.95
N ILE A 17 2.84 6.74 -15.03
CA ILE A 17 3.52 5.81 -15.94
C ILE A 17 3.55 6.50 -17.30
N ASN A 18 4.74 6.72 -17.83
CA ASN A 18 4.98 7.45 -19.07
C ASN A 18 6.07 6.73 -19.87
N ALA A 19 6.52 7.33 -20.97
CA ALA A 19 7.52 6.73 -21.85
C ALA A 19 8.90 6.46 -21.18
N GLU A 20 9.21 7.10 -20.06
CA GLU A 20 10.53 7.00 -19.42
C GLU A 20 10.63 5.79 -18.48
N ASN A 21 9.51 5.24 -18.00
CA ASN A 21 9.48 4.22 -16.95
C ASN A 21 8.76 2.92 -17.35
N THR A 22 8.83 2.53 -18.63
CA THR A 22 8.03 1.43 -19.16
C THR A 22 8.63 0.03 -19.02
N THR A 23 9.95 -0.10 -19.05
CA THR A 23 10.60 -1.43 -19.20
C THR A 23 10.75 -2.18 -17.88
N GLU A 24 10.85 -1.44 -16.78
CA GLU A 24 11.13 -2.01 -15.46
C GLU A 24 9.85 -2.41 -14.74
N ILE A 25 9.98 -3.38 -13.84
CA ILE A 25 8.92 -3.71 -12.89
C ILE A 25 9.01 -2.71 -11.76
N VAL A 26 7.93 -1.95 -11.53
CA VAL A 26 7.89 -0.88 -10.55
C VAL A 26 6.92 -1.22 -9.44
N ASP A 27 7.41 -1.19 -8.21
CA ASP A 27 6.58 -1.37 -7.01
C ASP A 27 5.74 -0.11 -6.78
N PHE A 28 4.40 -0.26 -6.76
CA PHE A 28 3.48 0.85 -6.57
C PHE A 28 2.86 0.90 -5.17
N TYR A 29 2.79 -0.23 -4.47
CA TYR A 29 2.24 -0.29 -3.12
C TYR A 29 2.86 -1.41 -2.29
N GLN A 30 3.13 -1.11 -1.03
CA GLN A 30 3.46 -2.05 0.04
C GLN A 30 2.93 -1.47 1.36
N PRO A 31 2.34 -2.28 2.26
CA PRO A 31 1.94 -1.79 3.56
C PRO A 31 3.11 -1.17 4.32
N GLY A 32 2.88 0.01 4.89
CA GLY A 32 3.92 0.73 5.61
C GLY A 32 4.29 0.08 6.95
N TRP A 33 5.35 0.59 7.56
CA TRP A 33 5.79 0.16 8.90
C TRP A 33 4.99 0.89 9.99
N LEU A 34 4.81 0.20 11.12
CA LEU A 34 4.36 0.81 12.37
C LEU A 34 5.48 1.70 12.92
N SER A 35 5.12 2.89 13.45
CA SER A 35 6.12 3.78 14.05
C SER A 35 6.76 3.09 15.26
N PRO A 36 8.04 3.36 15.59
CA PRO A 36 8.64 2.91 16.85
C PRO A 36 7.87 3.38 18.10
N GLN A 37 7.06 4.44 17.96
CA GLN A 37 6.18 4.97 19.01
C GLN A 37 4.88 4.17 19.14
N ASP A 38 4.55 3.34 18.16
CA ASP A 38 3.29 2.58 18.03
C ASP A 38 3.43 1.12 18.51
N VAL A 39 4.13 0.89 19.62
CA VAL A 39 4.03 -0.31 20.48
C VAL A 39 4.94 -1.52 20.14
N GLN A 40 5.35 -1.79 18.88
CA GLN A 40 6.35 -2.84 18.59
C GLN A 40 7.25 -2.53 17.39
N ASN A 41 8.57 -2.68 17.56
CA ASN A 41 9.57 -2.46 16.50
C ASN A 41 9.45 -3.55 15.41
N ASN A 42 9.57 -3.19 14.14
CA ASN A 42 9.53 -4.07 12.96
C ASN A 42 8.18 -4.74 12.61
N PHE A 43 7.04 -4.20 13.04
CA PHE A 43 5.75 -4.64 12.52
C PHE A 43 5.28 -3.76 11.35
N ARG A 44 4.53 -4.35 10.43
CA ARG A 44 3.86 -3.66 9.31
C ARG A 44 2.36 -3.71 9.48
N TYR A 45 1.68 -2.73 8.90
CA TYR A 45 0.23 -2.73 8.80
C TYR A 45 -0.24 -3.86 7.87
N SER A 46 -1.44 -4.40 8.07
CA SER A 46 -2.22 -5.00 6.99
C SER A 46 -2.98 -3.91 6.24
N GLY A 47 -3.47 -4.18 5.03
CA GLY A 47 -4.17 -3.17 4.23
C GLY A 47 -5.42 -3.69 3.55
N PHE A 48 -6.34 -2.77 3.26
CA PHE A 48 -7.55 -3.00 2.48
C PHE A 48 -7.56 -2.00 1.33
N ILE A 49 -7.27 -2.43 0.11
CA ILE A 49 -7.42 -1.54 -1.06
C ILE A 49 -8.92 -1.34 -1.27
N THR A 50 -9.38 -0.12 -1.07
CA THR A 50 -10.79 0.27 -1.22
C THR A 50 -11.09 0.87 -2.58
N SER A 51 -10.05 1.36 -3.27
CA SER A 51 -10.17 1.89 -4.64
C SER A 51 -8.83 1.80 -5.34
N LEU A 52 -8.85 1.39 -6.61
CA LEU A 52 -7.67 1.40 -7.48
C LEU A 52 -8.11 1.61 -8.92
N ARG A 53 -7.60 2.62 -9.61
CA ARG A 53 -8.05 3.04 -10.93
C ARG A 53 -6.87 3.51 -11.78
N LEU A 54 -6.94 3.21 -13.07
CA LEU A 54 -6.10 3.84 -14.08
C LEU A 54 -6.85 4.98 -14.76
N THR A 55 -6.15 6.09 -15.00
CA THR A 55 -6.51 7.09 -16.00
C THR A 55 -5.58 6.88 -17.18
N ILE A 56 -6.13 6.71 -18.37
CA ILE A 56 -5.37 6.32 -19.56
C ILE A 56 -5.54 7.40 -20.62
N ASP A 57 -4.42 7.97 -21.03
CA ASP A 57 -4.31 8.93 -22.14
C ASP A 57 -3.15 8.47 -23.05
N ILE A 58 -3.49 7.88 -24.18
CA ILE A 58 -2.52 7.32 -25.13
C ILE A 58 -2.80 7.92 -26.50
N SER A 59 -1.78 8.52 -27.09
CA SER A 59 -1.87 9.19 -28.39
C SER A 59 -0.95 8.61 -29.44
N SER A 60 0.04 7.79 -29.04
CA SER A 60 1.06 7.23 -29.92
C SER A 60 0.59 6.04 -30.78
N ILE A 61 -0.60 5.48 -30.53
CA ILE A 61 -1.22 4.41 -31.34
C ILE A 61 -2.50 4.92 -31.99
N SER A 62 -2.97 4.21 -33.02
CA SER A 62 -4.23 4.55 -33.70
C SER A 62 -5.42 4.53 -32.74
N SER A 63 -6.33 5.48 -32.90
CA SER A 63 -7.58 5.54 -32.13
C SER A 63 -8.36 4.23 -32.25
N LEU A 64 -8.99 3.82 -31.15
CA LEU A 64 -9.88 2.67 -31.12
C LEU A 64 -11.04 2.87 -32.10
N VAL A 65 -11.27 1.88 -32.95
CA VAL A 65 -12.42 1.78 -33.84
C VAL A 65 -13.29 0.64 -33.36
N SER A 66 -14.49 0.95 -32.86
CA SER A 66 -15.49 -0.04 -32.47
C SER A 66 -16.23 -0.56 -33.70
N ILE A 67 -16.39 -1.88 -33.79
CA ILE A 67 -17.27 -2.48 -34.79
C ILE A 67 -18.72 -2.15 -34.41
N PRO A 68 -19.50 -1.48 -35.28
CA PRO A 68 -20.87 -1.13 -34.98
C PRO A 68 -21.73 -2.39 -34.91
N VAL A 69 -22.55 -2.47 -33.87
CA VAL A 69 -23.50 -3.57 -33.66
C VAL A 69 -24.91 -3.00 -33.71
N ASP A 70 -25.83 -3.71 -34.37
CA ASP A 70 -27.25 -3.34 -34.38
C ASP A 70 -27.84 -3.43 -32.96
N SER A 71 -28.74 -2.51 -32.63
CA SER A 71 -29.58 -2.57 -31.44
C SER A 71 -30.38 -3.86 -31.27
N LEU A 72 -30.69 -4.56 -32.37
CA LEU A 72 -31.41 -5.84 -32.38
C LEU A 72 -30.48 -7.05 -32.52
N ALA A 73 -29.17 -6.85 -32.41
CA ALA A 73 -28.19 -7.92 -32.52
C ALA A 73 -28.32 -8.94 -31.38
N THR A 74 -28.01 -10.18 -31.71
CA THR A 74 -27.92 -11.29 -30.75
C THR A 74 -26.68 -11.17 -29.87
N ASP A 75 -26.69 -11.82 -28.71
CA ASP A 75 -25.51 -11.89 -27.81
C ASP A 75 -24.27 -12.42 -28.53
N THR A 76 -24.45 -13.34 -29.49
CA THR A 76 -23.35 -13.88 -30.30
C THR A 76 -22.75 -12.82 -31.21
N GLU A 77 -23.56 -12.03 -31.89
CA GLU A 77 -23.07 -10.93 -32.75
C GLU A 77 -22.37 -9.85 -31.94
N ILE A 78 -22.89 -9.52 -30.75
CA ILE A 78 -22.25 -8.59 -29.82
C ILE A 78 -20.88 -9.13 -29.37
N ALA A 79 -20.79 -10.41 -29.02
CA ALA A 79 -19.55 -11.05 -28.61
C ALA A 79 -18.51 -11.05 -29.74
N THR A 80 -18.91 -11.42 -30.97
CA THR A 80 -18.04 -11.41 -32.14
C THR A 80 -17.52 -10.00 -32.44
N ALA A 81 -18.40 -9.00 -32.46
CA ALA A 81 -17.98 -7.61 -32.68
C ALA A 81 -17.03 -7.08 -31.58
N THR A 82 -17.24 -7.51 -30.33
CA THR A 82 -16.34 -7.17 -29.21
C THR A 82 -14.97 -7.81 -29.39
N GLU A 83 -14.91 -9.08 -29.78
CA GLU A 83 -13.67 -9.80 -30.06
C GLU A 83 -12.91 -9.18 -31.25
N GLU A 84 -13.61 -8.86 -32.33
CA GLU A 84 -13.05 -8.19 -33.50
C GLU A 84 -12.52 -6.80 -33.15
N THR A 85 -13.28 -6.03 -32.37
CA THR A 85 -12.85 -4.72 -31.86
C THR A 85 -11.57 -4.87 -31.03
N PHE A 86 -11.53 -5.85 -30.12
CA PHE A 86 -10.37 -6.06 -29.26
C PHE A 86 -9.13 -6.50 -30.04
N THR A 87 -9.30 -7.42 -31.00
CA THR A 87 -8.20 -8.03 -31.74
C THR A 87 -7.64 -7.11 -32.81
N GLY A 88 -8.53 -6.45 -33.57
CA GLY A 88 -8.18 -5.62 -34.73
C GLY A 88 -7.58 -4.25 -34.39
N ASN A 89 -7.68 -3.81 -33.14
CA ASN A 89 -7.17 -2.50 -32.73
C ASN A 89 -5.77 -2.56 -32.10
N ALA A 90 -5.03 -1.47 -32.34
CA ALA A 90 -3.76 -1.21 -31.69
C ALA A 90 -3.93 -1.08 -30.18
N LYS A 91 -3.03 -1.70 -29.42
CA LYS A 91 -3.10 -1.75 -27.96
C LYS A 91 -1.72 -1.88 -27.34
N LYS A 92 -1.60 -1.34 -26.13
CA LYS A 92 -0.46 -1.55 -25.23
C LYS A 92 -0.91 -2.40 -24.05
N CYS A 93 0.01 -2.92 -23.25
CA CYS A 93 -0.34 -3.75 -22.10
C CYS A 93 0.30 -3.23 -20.81
N LEU A 94 -0.49 -3.14 -19.75
CA LEU A 94 -0.03 -2.98 -18.39
C LEU A 94 -0.24 -4.30 -17.65
N CYS A 95 0.83 -4.89 -17.17
CA CYS A 95 0.80 -6.12 -16.39
C CYS A 95 0.87 -5.77 -14.90
N LEU A 96 -0.02 -6.35 -14.11
CA LEU A 96 0.00 -6.28 -12.65
C LEU A 96 0.65 -7.51 -12.06
N TYR A 97 1.42 -7.31 -11.00
CA TYR A 97 2.13 -8.36 -10.28
C TYR A 97 1.98 -8.20 -8.78
N ALA A 98 2.14 -9.31 -8.06
CA ALA A 98 2.29 -9.31 -6.62
C ALA A 98 3.38 -10.30 -6.18
N ARG A 99 4.02 -9.99 -5.05
CA ARG A 99 4.94 -10.88 -4.35
C ARG A 99 4.77 -10.72 -2.85
N THR A 100 5.25 -11.71 -2.10
CA THR A 100 5.39 -11.63 -0.64
C THR A 100 6.84 -11.91 -0.27
N SER A 101 7.16 -11.95 1.02
CA SER A 101 8.50 -12.38 1.47
C SER A 101 8.83 -13.82 1.06
N ASN A 102 7.82 -14.67 0.91
CA ASN A 102 7.96 -16.11 0.67
C ASN A 102 7.51 -16.55 -0.73
N THR A 103 6.96 -15.64 -1.53
CA THR A 103 6.41 -15.94 -2.85
C THR A 103 7.09 -15.08 -3.89
N PRO A 104 7.57 -15.68 -5.01
CA PRO A 104 8.17 -14.90 -6.09
C PRO A 104 7.14 -13.95 -6.71
N LEU A 105 7.62 -13.08 -7.61
CA LEU A 105 6.74 -12.19 -8.35
C LEU A 105 5.80 -12.99 -9.26
N ILE A 106 4.51 -12.95 -8.97
CA ILE A 106 3.43 -13.62 -9.71
C ILE A 106 2.64 -12.56 -10.47
N LYS A 107 2.35 -12.84 -11.74
CA LYS A 107 1.48 -12.00 -12.56
C LYS A 107 0.02 -12.20 -12.17
N ILE A 108 -0.70 -11.11 -11.90
CA ILE A 108 -2.11 -11.13 -11.53
C ILE A 108 -2.99 -10.96 -12.77
N ALA A 109 -2.76 -9.89 -13.53
CA ALA A 109 -3.62 -9.51 -14.65
C ALA A 109 -2.85 -8.77 -15.73
N ASP A 110 -3.34 -8.88 -16.97
CA ASP A 110 -2.93 -8.07 -18.12
C ASP A 110 -4.07 -7.12 -18.45
N ILE A 111 -3.77 -5.83 -18.51
CA ILE A 111 -4.73 -4.77 -18.81
C ILE A 111 -4.32 -4.14 -20.14
N TYR A 112 -5.19 -4.27 -21.13
CA TYR A 112 -4.94 -3.72 -22.45
C TYR A 112 -5.38 -2.26 -22.52
N LEU A 113 -4.47 -1.42 -22.98
CA LEU A 113 -4.61 0.03 -23.06
C LEU A 113 -4.82 0.42 -24.53
N PHE A 114 -5.92 1.11 -24.81
CA PHE A 114 -6.30 1.56 -26.13
C PHE A 114 -6.22 3.09 -26.20
N ASN A 115 -6.13 3.65 -27.40
CA ASN A 115 -6.31 5.09 -27.58
C ASN A 115 -7.82 5.38 -27.68
N GLN A 116 -8.41 5.85 -26.58
CA GLN A 116 -9.78 6.36 -26.54
C GLN A 116 -9.75 7.83 -26.11
N ARG A 117 -10.20 8.74 -26.98
CA ARG A 117 -10.22 10.18 -26.67
C ARG A 117 -11.47 10.59 -25.90
N PRO A 118 -11.39 11.62 -25.03
CA PRO A 118 -10.19 12.40 -24.68
C PRO A 118 -9.22 11.66 -23.75
N TYR A 119 -9.75 10.87 -22.82
CA TYR A 119 -9.06 9.91 -21.95
C TYR A 119 -10.16 9.02 -21.34
N TYR A 120 -9.78 7.92 -20.72
CA TYR A 120 -10.75 7.04 -20.05
C TYR A 120 -10.20 6.45 -18.76
N TYR A 121 -11.08 5.81 -18.00
CA TYR A 121 -10.75 5.20 -16.72
C TYR A 121 -10.98 3.69 -16.75
N VAL A 122 -10.12 2.95 -16.04
CA VAL A 122 -10.30 1.52 -15.80
C VAL A 122 -10.22 1.26 -14.31
N ASP A 123 -11.25 0.63 -13.75
CA ASP A 123 -11.23 0.14 -12.37
C ASP A 123 -10.37 -1.12 -12.29
N LEU A 124 -9.41 -1.12 -11.38
CA LEU A 124 -8.46 -2.22 -11.20
C LEU A 124 -8.89 -3.20 -10.12
N LEU A 125 -9.78 -2.80 -9.21
CA LEU A 125 -10.18 -3.67 -8.11
C LEU A 125 -10.80 -5.01 -8.59
N PRO A 126 -11.64 -5.04 -9.65
CA PRO A 126 -12.18 -6.29 -10.20
C PRO A 126 -11.12 -7.26 -10.74
N TYR A 127 -9.92 -6.79 -11.06
CA TYR A 127 -8.81 -7.66 -11.50
C TYR A 127 -8.08 -8.32 -10.33
N LEU A 128 -8.25 -7.80 -9.10
CA LEU A 128 -7.60 -8.31 -7.89
C LEU A 128 -8.53 -9.20 -7.06
N THR A 129 -9.82 -8.87 -7.04
CA THR A 129 -10.81 -9.49 -6.15
C THR A 129 -12.23 -9.33 -6.69
N SER A 130 -13.13 -10.22 -6.29
CA SER A 130 -14.57 -10.07 -6.50
C SER A 130 -15.28 -9.32 -5.37
N ASN A 131 -14.57 -8.97 -4.30
CA ASN A 131 -15.11 -8.23 -3.16
C ASN A 131 -14.97 -6.71 -3.36
N GLY A 132 -15.66 -5.94 -2.51
CA GLY A 132 -15.54 -4.47 -2.50
C GLY A 132 -14.19 -3.95 -1.97
N THR A 133 -13.34 -4.82 -1.44
CA THR A 133 -11.97 -4.53 -1.01
C THR A 133 -11.04 -5.68 -1.37
N PHE A 134 -9.77 -5.35 -1.60
CA PHE A 134 -8.70 -6.33 -1.72
C PHE A 134 -7.83 -6.29 -0.47
N ASP A 135 -7.87 -7.38 0.29
CA ASP A 135 -7.19 -7.51 1.57
C ASP A 135 -5.72 -7.90 1.31
N ILE A 136 -4.80 -7.16 1.95
CA ILE A 136 -3.36 -7.24 1.70
C ILE A 136 -2.63 -7.59 2.98
N ALA A 137 -1.84 -8.67 2.91
CA ALA A 137 -0.95 -9.09 3.98
C ALA A 137 0.21 -8.09 4.18
N PRO A 138 0.77 -7.99 5.40
CA PRO A 138 1.76 -6.95 5.73
C PRO A 138 3.06 -6.97 4.91
N ASP A 139 3.43 -8.12 4.35
CA ASP A 139 4.64 -8.30 3.54
C ASP A 139 4.38 -8.31 2.02
N THR A 140 3.13 -8.14 1.59
CA THR A 140 2.77 -8.12 0.18
C THR A 140 3.25 -6.83 -0.50
N ILE A 141 3.84 -6.98 -1.68
CA ILE A 141 4.23 -5.89 -2.57
C ILE A 141 3.46 -6.03 -3.86
N LEU A 142 2.84 -4.93 -4.31
CA LEU A 142 2.19 -4.83 -5.60
C LEU A 142 3.05 -4.04 -6.56
N SER A 143 3.16 -4.56 -7.78
CA SER A 143 4.02 -4.01 -8.82
C SER A 143 3.30 -3.96 -10.17
N TYR A 144 3.76 -3.10 -11.08
CA TYR A 144 3.30 -3.08 -12.46
C TYR A 144 4.47 -3.09 -13.44
N GLN A 145 4.20 -3.43 -14.70
CA GLN A 145 5.14 -3.28 -15.82
C GLN A 145 4.35 -2.96 -17.10
N ILE A 146 4.87 -2.05 -17.94
CA ILE A 146 4.35 -1.92 -19.30
C ILE A 146 5.01 -2.97 -20.19
N ARG A 147 4.21 -3.72 -20.94
CA ARG A 147 4.66 -4.72 -21.89
C ARG A 147 4.21 -4.38 -23.29
N ASP A 148 5.09 -4.68 -24.24
CA ASP A 148 4.77 -4.60 -25.65
C ASP A 148 3.74 -5.69 -26.02
N ALA A 149 2.61 -5.25 -26.56
CA ALA A 149 1.53 -6.10 -27.05
C ALA A 149 1.44 -6.11 -28.60
N GLY A 150 2.57 -5.85 -29.27
CA GLY A 150 2.70 -5.79 -30.73
C GLY A 150 2.71 -4.37 -31.31
N TYR A 151 2.59 -3.34 -30.47
CA TYR A 151 2.52 -1.93 -30.87
C TYR A 151 3.50 -1.04 -30.07
N GLY A 152 4.51 -1.64 -29.44
CA GLY A 152 5.53 -0.96 -28.65
C GLY A 152 5.10 -0.63 -27.22
N LEU A 153 6.04 -0.02 -26.49
CA LEU A 153 5.83 0.52 -25.13
C LEU A 153 5.21 1.92 -25.20
N LEU A 154 4.86 2.53 -24.05
CA LEU A 154 4.44 3.95 -24.00
C LEU A 154 5.51 4.83 -24.65
N SER A 155 5.09 5.84 -25.43
CA SER A 155 6.01 6.71 -26.17
C SER A 155 5.41 8.10 -26.36
N GLY A 156 6.28 9.10 -26.56
CA GLY A 156 5.85 10.50 -26.71
C GLY A 156 5.09 11.00 -25.48
N GLU A 157 3.90 11.54 -25.72
CA GLU A 157 3.01 12.12 -24.69
C GLU A 157 2.06 11.09 -24.04
N ASP A 158 2.28 9.79 -24.24
CA ASP A 158 1.46 8.77 -23.59
C ASP A 158 1.61 8.81 -22.07
N ARG A 159 0.47 8.74 -21.38
CA ARG A 159 0.41 8.82 -19.92
C ARG A 159 -0.65 7.86 -19.37
N VAL A 160 -0.26 7.14 -18.33
CA VAL A 160 -1.17 6.34 -17.51
C VAL A 160 -0.98 6.74 -16.05
N ILE A 161 -2.07 7.08 -15.37
CA ILE A 161 -2.05 7.49 -13.97
C ILE A 161 -2.75 6.43 -13.13
N LEU A 162 -2.01 5.79 -12.23
CA LEU A 162 -2.55 4.89 -11.21
C LEU A 162 -2.91 5.68 -9.96
N LEU A 163 -4.17 5.60 -9.56
CA LEU A 163 -4.77 6.30 -8.43
C LEU A 163 -5.51 5.30 -7.55
N GLY A 164 -5.43 5.45 -6.24
CA GLY A 164 -6.17 4.58 -5.33
C GLY A 164 -6.06 5.00 -3.88
N THR A 165 -6.80 4.30 -3.04
CA THR A 165 -6.79 4.49 -1.59
C THR A 165 -6.77 3.13 -0.91
N VAL A 166 -5.98 3.06 0.17
CA VAL A 166 -5.83 1.89 1.01
C VAL A 166 -6.08 2.30 2.45
N VAL A 167 -6.89 1.51 3.15
CA VAL A 167 -7.04 1.60 4.60
C VAL A 167 -6.07 0.62 5.21
N GLU A 168 -5.09 1.11 5.95
CA GLU A 168 -4.13 0.28 6.66
C GLU A 168 -4.54 0.10 8.12
N GLU A 169 -4.46 -1.13 8.62
CA GLU A 169 -4.83 -1.53 9.98
C GLU A 169 -3.62 -2.09 10.72
N ALA A 170 -3.40 -1.61 11.93
CA ALA A 170 -2.39 -2.17 12.82
C ALA A 170 -2.92 -3.48 13.41
N PRO A 171 -2.09 -4.54 13.49
CA PRO A 171 -2.46 -5.76 14.21
C PRO A 171 -2.91 -5.42 15.63
N GLU A 172 -3.90 -6.18 16.13
CA GLU A 172 -4.34 -6.08 17.52
C GLU A 172 -3.16 -6.38 18.47
N THR A 173 -2.52 -5.33 18.98
CA THR A 173 -1.68 -5.49 20.16
C THR A 173 -2.59 -5.50 21.37
N ASN A 174 -2.60 -6.62 22.10
CA ASN A 174 -3.04 -6.59 23.49
C ASN A 174 -2.09 -5.63 24.22
N LEU A 175 -2.51 -4.37 24.38
CA LEU A 175 -1.95 -3.52 25.39
C LEU A 175 -2.34 -4.18 26.69
N GLU A 176 -1.51 -5.09 27.20
CA GLU A 176 -1.62 -5.48 28.58
C GLU A 176 -1.41 -4.21 29.39
N THR A 177 -2.51 -3.56 29.79
CA THR A 177 -2.49 -2.77 31.02
C THR A 177 -1.95 -3.73 32.06
N THR A 178 -0.68 -3.55 32.43
CA THR A 178 -0.04 -4.27 33.52
C THR A 178 -0.83 -3.93 34.77
N THR A 179 -1.90 -4.65 35.02
CA THR A 179 -2.60 -4.60 36.29
C THR A 179 -1.75 -5.45 37.19
N ILE A 180 -0.95 -4.81 38.05
CA ILE A 180 -0.21 -5.51 39.10
C ILE A 180 -1.27 -6.10 40.03
N ILE A 181 -1.65 -7.36 39.80
CA ILE A 181 -2.50 -8.12 40.70
C ILE A 181 -1.56 -8.86 41.66
N ASN A 182 -1.31 -8.26 42.82
CA ASN A 182 -0.66 -8.96 43.92
C ASN A 182 -1.64 -10.00 44.49
N ASN A 183 -1.48 -11.26 44.09
CA ASN A 183 -2.20 -12.37 44.66
C ASN A 183 -1.82 -12.54 46.15
N GLY A 184 -2.76 -12.19 47.04
CA GLY A 184 -3.03 -12.94 48.26
C GLY A 184 -1.97 -13.00 49.37
N THR A 185 -0.88 -12.24 49.27
CA THR A 185 0.03 -11.99 50.41
C THR A 185 0.36 -10.51 50.44
N SER A 186 -0.36 -9.77 51.28
CA SER A 186 -0.13 -8.34 51.51
C SER A 186 1.16 -8.12 52.30
N THR A 187 2.31 -8.27 51.65
CA THR A 187 3.53 -7.59 52.07
C THR A 187 3.84 -6.55 51.01
N THR A 188 3.61 -5.29 51.37
CA THR A 188 4.10 -4.13 50.63
C THR A 188 5.62 -4.19 50.58
N SER A 189 6.19 -4.77 49.53
CA SER A 189 7.54 -4.37 49.13
C SER A 189 7.40 -3.04 48.40
N LEU A 190 7.48 -1.95 49.17
CA LEU A 190 7.87 -0.67 48.62
C LEU A 190 9.15 -0.93 47.83
N LEU A 191 9.27 -0.42 46.59
CA LEU A 191 10.60 -0.28 46.01
C LEU A 191 11.40 0.52 47.03
N ASP A 192 12.42 -0.10 47.61
CA ASP A 192 13.33 0.61 48.50
C ASP A 192 14.12 1.61 47.65
N LEU A 193 13.62 2.84 47.63
CA LEU A 193 14.23 3.98 46.95
C LEU A 193 15.27 4.67 47.86
N ALA A 194 15.46 4.21 49.12
CA ALA A 194 16.48 4.74 50.02
C ALA A 194 17.90 4.66 49.41
N PRO A 195 18.33 3.57 48.75
CA PRO A 195 19.67 3.50 48.16
C PRO A 195 19.89 4.54 47.05
N ILE A 196 18.82 4.86 46.29
CA ILE A 196 18.85 5.87 45.22
C ILE A 196 18.88 7.27 45.82
N THR A 197 18.09 7.49 46.88
CA THR A 197 18.02 8.80 47.58
C THR A 197 19.34 9.13 48.27
N ASP A 198 19.96 8.15 48.92
CA ASP A 198 21.28 8.31 49.56
C ASP A 198 22.38 8.57 48.52
N SER A 199 22.31 7.91 47.36
CA SER A 199 23.25 8.14 46.26
C SER A 199 23.11 9.54 45.65
N ILE A 200 21.89 10.07 45.54
CA ILE A 200 21.63 11.45 45.09
C ILE A 200 22.16 12.45 46.11
N ALA A 201 21.93 12.23 47.41
CA ALA A 201 22.42 13.13 48.46
C ALA A 201 23.97 13.18 48.51
N ALA A 202 24.63 12.04 48.32
CA ALA A 202 26.09 11.98 48.23
C ALA A 202 26.62 12.77 47.01
N LEU A 203 26.01 12.58 45.84
CA LEU A 203 26.38 13.32 44.62
C LEU A 203 26.14 14.83 44.77
N GLN A 204 25.06 15.23 45.44
CA GLN A 204 24.77 16.64 45.69
C GLN A 204 25.83 17.28 46.60
N THR A 205 26.26 16.55 47.64
CA THR A 205 27.33 17.00 48.54
C THR A 205 28.65 17.17 47.80
N ASP A 206 28.98 16.24 46.89
CA ASP A 206 30.19 16.34 46.08
C ASP A 206 30.12 17.51 45.08
N ILE A 207 28.95 17.78 44.50
CA ILE A 207 28.72 18.93 43.62
C ILE A 207 28.87 20.24 44.38
N ASP A 208 28.28 20.36 45.57
CA ASP A 208 28.36 21.57 46.39
C ASP A 208 29.81 21.83 46.83
N ALA A 209 30.56 20.79 47.20
CA ALA A 209 31.99 20.90 47.52
C ALA A 209 32.84 21.36 46.31
N ILE A 210 32.50 20.91 45.10
CA ILE A 210 33.16 21.35 43.87
C ILE A 210 32.82 22.82 43.56
N GLN A 211 31.57 23.25 43.76
CA GLN A 211 31.14 24.64 43.55
C GLN A 211 31.86 25.60 44.50
N GLU A 212 32.00 25.22 45.78
CA GLU A 212 32.76 25.99 46.77
C GLU A 212 34.25 26.10 46.38
N LEU A 213 34.83 25.03 45.83
CA LEU A 213 36.23 25.02 45.36
C LEU A 213 36.45 25.89 44.11
N LEU A 214 35.42 26.04 43.28
CA LEU A 214 35.44 26.84 42.05
C LEU A 214 35.03 28.30 42.27
N GLY A 215 34.65 28.68 43.50
CA GLY A 215 34.29 30.06 43.87
C GLY A 215 32.98 30.53 43.22
N ALA A 216 32.06 29.61 42.94
CA ALA A 216 30.72 29.89 42.42
C ALA A 216 29.66 29.74 43.52
#